data_AF-A0A4P7RPM8-F1
#
_entry.id   AF-A0A4P7RPM8-F1
#
_cell.length_a   1.000
_cell.length_b   1.000
_cell.length_c   1.000
_cell.angle_alpha   90.00
_cell.angle_beta   90.00
_cell.angle_gamma   90.00
#
_symmetry.space_group_name_H-M   'P 1'
#
loop_
_entity.id
_entity.type
_entity.pdbx_description
1 polymer ?
#
loop_
_entity_poly.entity_id
_entity_poly.type
_entity_poly.pdbx_seq_one_letter_code
_entity_poly.pdbx_strand_id
1 'polypeptide(L)'
;MQVDWATLGRNKFESTVELLIRRQWDGHANVIVPDGRGGDDGIDIDVEKSNAHKRIYQLKYYPDGFSGDRKTTRQKQIRKSYITAAKYQPDEWLLVVPTKLTPGERMFVEGLAELRGPKISIVDQVELDILMINLPDVYNYLERDQMRANAVLFGQEAANLFGGVKDVVDRVRSLGQLADTIDPHWALDFVRSGDSVTYSLRPKTSDAHIKSPVKLTVDGVLGPQHSELAKAMRGTFGFGASDPVLLPAEVVQRLTISGPAFIAGAHQNIDMQFNPISRNPHVGATAQISFETPDGDHLGQFEGEVTHIGQGPEGGALELAFYNKHLEMRVLFPLQEFSEEPIDVRIGYNLQKIAVRDAIEVLEISTLLRSHALLLKVHLEDQHLMTVHQGNAENIPPLDPDVAIIRSIAEDLSVVQAHCKQSFQLPLTVTQRERIDLRIARLLIEGHAVETPDASSITATLSGEDSPELRAIMIDGGSLRFEGPDYVVKIGKKTMTVGPAYIGDPESYVEHADVALHRLDNGTAEGYQVKFLPGTTTYFRSVLVESAEPRHFADPPTPWRISGIEQPTKQS
;
A
#
# COMPACT_ATOMS: atom_id res chain seq x y z
N MET A 1 -22.94 9.06 -41.40
CA MET A 1 -21.97 10.12 -41.10
C MET A 1 -20.92 10.03 -42.19
N GLN A 2 -20.75 11.04 -43.03
CA GLN A 2 -19.84 10.98 -44.18
C GLN A 2 -19.05 12.27 -44.25
N VAL A 3 -17.73 12.17 -44.04
CA VAL A 3 -16.82 13.31 -44.20
C VAL A 3 -16.45 13.41 -45.68
N ASP A 4 -16.49 14.61 -46.24
CA ASP A 4 -15.98 14.85 -47.60
C ASP A 4 -14.46 15.02 -47.57
N TRP A 5 -13.75 13.90 -47.44
CA TRP A 5 -12.29 13.84 -47.36
C TRP A 5 -11.58 14.48 -48.57
N ALA A 6 -12.24 14.53 -49.73
CA ALA A 6 -11.67 15.06 -50.96
C ALA A 6 -11.60 16.60 -50.96
N THR A 7 -12.44 17.27 -50.17
CA THR A 7 -12.54 18.75 -50.13
C THR A 7 -11.92 19.38 -48.87
N LEU A 8 -11.47 18.58 -47.89
CA LEU A 8 -10.83 19.06 -46.65
C LEU A 8 -9.55 19.88 -46.87
N GLY A 9 -8.83 19.60 -47.97
CA GLY A 9 -7.50 20.15 -48.22
C GLY A 9 -6.40 19.37 -47.49
N ARG A 10 -5.19 19.40 -48.06
CA ARG A 10 -4.06 18.55 -47.64
C ARG A 10 -3.73 18.65 -46.16
N ASN A 11 -3.55 19.86 -45.63
CA ASN A 11 -3.11 20.06 -44.24
C ASN A 11 -4.14 19.53 -43.23
N LYS A 12 -5.44 19.80 -43.47
CA LYS A 12 -6.52 19.34 -42.59
C LYS A 12 -6.70 17.82 -42.69
N PHE A 13 -6.53 17.24 -43.89
CA PHE A 13 -6.50 15.80 -44.07
C PHE A 13 -5.37 15.15 -43.26
N GLU A 14 -4.13 15.62 -43.41
CA GLU A 14 -2.95 15.06 -42.73
C GLU A 14 -3.11 15.14 -41.20
N SER A 15 -3.43 16.32 -40.65
CA SER A 15 -3.62 16.49 -39.20
C SER A 15 -4.77 15.65 -38.62
N THR A 16 -5.83 15.44 -39.41
CA THR A 16 -6.98 14.64 -38.97
C THR A 16 -6.63 13.16 -38.92
N VAL A 17 -5.99 12.64 -39.97
CA VAL A 17 -5.58 11.25 -40.05
C VAL A 17 -4.54 10.92 -38.98
N GLU A 18 -3.61 11.82 -38.71
CA GLU A 18 -2.66 11.70 -37.60
C GLU A 18 -3.36 11.57 -36.25
N LEU A 19 -4.37 12.42 -35.98
CA LEU A 19 -5.14 12.37 -34.74
C LEU A 19 -5.93 11.07 -34.61
N LEU A 20 -6.55 10.60 -35.70
CA LEU A 20 -7.30 9.34 -35.72
C LEU A 20 -6.40 8.15 -35.43
N ILE A 21 -5.25 8.07 -36.09
CA ILE A 21 -4.31 6.95 -35.92
C ILE A 21 -3.70 6.99 -34.50
N ARG A 22 -3.34 8.17 -33.98
CA ARG A 22 -2.88 8.30 -32.59
C ARG A 22 -3.91 7.80 -31.58
N ARG A 23 -5.18 8.21 -31.74
CA ARG A 23 -6.28 7.79 -30.84
C ARG A 23 -6.63 6.31 -31.00
N GLN A 24 -6.57 5.77 -32.22
CA GLN A 24 -6.81 4.34 -32.47
C GLN A 24 -5.81 3.45 -31.73
N TRP A 25 -4.58 3.92 -31.57
CA TRP A 25 -3.50 3.16 -30.94
C TRP A 25 -3.18 3.59 -29.50
N ASP A 26 -3.96 4.51 -28.93
CA ASP A 26 -3.74 5.00 -27.57
C ASP A 26 -3.81 3.85 -26.56
N GLY A 27 -2.82 3.76 -25.67
CA GLY A 27 -2.66 2.64 -24.73
C GLY A 27 -2.29 1.28 -25.34
N HIS A 28 -2.19 1.16 -26.67
CA HIS A 28 -1.93 -0.11 -27.38
C HIS A 28 -0.60 -0.16 -28.15
N ALA A 29 -0.09 0.99 -28.59
CA ALA A 29 1.17 1.10 -29.30
C ALA A 29 1.81 2.48 -29.10
N ASN A 30 3.12 2.57 -29.34
CA ASN A 30 3.81 3.84 -29.44
C ASN A 30 3.61 4.43 -30.83
N VAL A 31 3.11 5.67 -30.93
CA VAL A 31 2.83 6.34 -32.21
C VAL A 31 3.72 7.58 -32.35
N ILE A 32 4.53 7.60 -33.40
CA ILE A 32 5.45 8.69 -33.73
C ILE A 32 4.99 9.35 -35.03
N VAL A 33 4.84 10.68 -35.01
CA VAL A 33 4.57 11.51 -36.19
C VAL A 33 5.74 12.48 -36.35
N PRO A 34 6.70 12.21 -37.24
CA PRO A 34 7.87 13.07 -37.45
C PRO A 34 7.49 14.45 -38.01
N ASP A 35 8.14 15.52 -37.53
CA ASP A 35 8.00 16.87 -38.11
C ASP A 35 8.91 17.02 -39.34
N GLY A 36 8.31 17.12 -40.54
CA GLY A 36 9.00 17.13 -41.83
C GLY A 36 9.90 18.36 -42.12
N ARG A 37 10.15 19.23 -41.15
CA ARG A 37 10.99 20.45 -41.32
C ARG A 37 12.49 20.16 -41.46
N GLY A 38 12.95 18.94 -41.18
CA GLY A 38 14.37 18.54 -41.23
C GLY A 38 14.82 17.83 -42.52
N GLY A 39 13.94 17.66 -43.50
CA GLY A 39 14.14 16.78 -44.65
C GLY A 39 13.39 15.47 -44.46
N ASP A 40 12.54 15.13 -45.43
CA ASP A 40 11.68 13.95 -45.37
C ASP A 40 12.52 12.66 -45.29
N ASP A 41 12.61 12.08 -44.10
CA ASP A 41 12.95 10.66 -43.93
C ASP A 41 11.85 9.74 -44.53
N GLY A 42 10.78 10.34 -45.07
CA GLY A 42 9.81 9.70 -45.97
C GLY A 42 8.84 8.77 -45.26
N ILE A 43 8.61 8.99 -43.96
CA ILE A 43 7.60 8.32 -43.13
C ILE A 43 6.69 9.39 -42.53
N ASP A 44 5.38 9.22 -42.68
CA ASP A 44 4.42 10.18 -42.13
C ASP A 44 3.97 9.78 -40.71
N ILE A 45 3.71 8.48 -40.48
CA ILE A 45 3.38 7.95 -39.15
C ILE A 45 4.03 6.59 -38.94
N ASP A 46 4.71 6.41 -37.81
CA ASP A 46 5.30 5.15 -37.36
C ASP A 46 4.56 4.65 -36.11
N VAL A 47 4.13 3.39 -36.12
CA VAL A 47 3.42 2.74 -35.02
C VAL A 47 4.18 1.48 -34.62
N GLU A 48 4.65 1.44 -33.38
CA GLU A 48 5.39 0.33 -32.81
C GLU A 48 4.63 -0.29 -31.63
N LYS A 49 4.28 -1.57 -31.76
CA LYS A 49 3.61 -2.33 -30.70
C LYS A 49 4.63 -2.91 -29.70
N SER A 50 4.16 -3.28 -28.51
CA SER A 50 4.98 -3.88 -27.44
C SER A 50 5.69 -5.19 -27.84
N ASN A 51 5.21 -5.89 -28.87
CA ASN A 51 5.83 -7.08 -29.43
C ASN A 51 6.85 -6.78 -30.56
N ALA A 52 7.34 -5.54 -30.65
CA ALA A 52 8.21 -5.04 -31.73
C ALA A 52 7.59 -5.11 -33.14
N HIS A 53 6.27 -5.27 -33.24
CA HIS A 53 5.58 -5.23 -34.54
C HIS A 53 5.42 -3.78 -35.00
N LYS A 54 5.99 -3.47 -36.16
CA LYS A 54 6.14 -2.12 -36.70
C LYS A 54 5.23 -1.88 -37.90
N ARG A 55 4.47 -0.78 -37.88
CA ARG A 55 3.58 -0.35 -38.97
C ARG A 55 3.90 1.07 -39.38
N ILE A 56 4.08 1.27 -40.68
CA ILE A 56 4.30 2.60 -41.25
C ILE A 56 3.08 3.00 -42.08
N TYR A 57 2.47 4.14 -41.73
CA TYR A 57 1.42 4.76 -42.53
C TYR A 57 2.03 5.88 -43.38
N GLN A 58 1.73 5.85 -44.68
CA GLN A 58 2.07 6.89 -45.63
C GLN A 58 0.79 7.56 -46.11
N LEU A 59 0.65 8.84 -45.80
CA LEU A 59 -0.43 9.71 -46.20
C LEU A 59 -0.11 10.30 -47.58
N LYS A 60 -1.04 10.13 -48.53
CA LYS A 60 -0.98 10.76 -49.85
C LYS A 60 -2.31 11.42 -50.16
N TYR A 61 -2.33 12.75 -50.07
CA TYR A 61 -3.52 13.52 -50.40
C TYR A 61 -3.73 13.63 -51.92
N TYR A 62 -4.39 12.62 -52.49
CA TYR A 62 -4.78 12.57 -53.91
C TYR A 62 -6.31 12.45 -54.03
N PRO A 63 -7.06 13.58 -53.96
CA PRO A 63 -8.53 13.55 -53.96
C PRO A 63 -9.11 12.94 -55.25
N ASP A 64 -8.43 13.14 -56.39
CA ASP A 64 -8.83 12.57 -57.69
C ASP A 64 -8.15 11.22 -58.02
N GLY A 65 -7.60 10.53 -57.02
CA GLY A 65 -6.88 9.26 -57.22
C GLY A 65 -5.50 9.42 -57.86
N PHE A 66 -4.95 8.37 -58.46
CA PHE A 66 -3.64 8.37 -59.12
C PHE A 66 -3.65 7.62 -60.46
N SER A 67 -4.75 7.81 -61.19
CA SER A 67 -4.99 7.40 -62.57
C SER A 67 -5.02 8.63 -63.51
N GLY A 68 -5.21 8.41 -64.82
CA GLY A 68 -5.28 9.49 -65.82
C GLY A 68 -3.96 10.27 -66.02
N ASP A 69 -4.06 11.56 -66.34
CA ASP A 69 -2.93 12.42 -66.75
C ASP A 69 -1.83 12.57 -65.69
N ARG A 70 -2.15 12.31 -64.42
CA ARG A 70 -1.21 12.42 -63.29
C ARG A 70 -0.70 11.06 -62.78
N LYS A 71 -1.08 9.97 -63.45
CA LYS A 71 -0.75 8.59 -63.08
C LYS A 71 0.74 8.37 -62.88
N THR A 72 1.54 8.76 -63.87
CA THR A 72 2.99 8.51 -63.89
C THR A 72 3.70 9.19 -62.72
N THR A 73 3.35 10.44 -62.42
CA THR A 73 3.96 11.22 -61.32
C THR A 73 3.52 10.69 -59.95
N ARG A 74 2.22 10.45 -59.74
CA ARG A 74 1.69 9.99 -58.43
C ARG A 74 2.13 8.56 -58.11
N GLN A 75 2.11 7.64 -59.09
CA GLN A 75 2.62 6.28 -58.90
C GLN A 75 4.13 6.26 -58.61
N LYS A 76 4.91 7.14 -59.25
CA LYS A 76 6.34 7.30 -58.94
C LYS A 76 6.56 7.78 -57.49
N GLN A 77 5.74 8.70 -57.00
CA GLN A 77 5.79 9.18 -55.60
C GLN A 77 5.43 8.07 -54.61
N ILE A 78 4.35 7.31 -54.86
CA ILE A 78 3.94 6.18 -54.01
C ILE A 78 5.04 5.13 -53.95
N ARG A 79 5.60 4.72 -55.10
CA ARG A 79 6.71 3.76 -55.16
C ARG A 79 7.94 4.25 -54.40
N LYS A 80 8.28 5.55 -54.53
CA LYS A 80 9.39 6.15 -53.78
C LYS A 80 9.15 6.06 -52.27
N SER A 81 7.94 6.40 -51.81
CA SER A 81 7.55 6.30 -50.40
C SER A 81 7.65 4.86 -49.88
N TYR A 82 7.16 3.87 -50.65
CA TYR A 82 7.30 2.45 -50.29
C TYR A 82 8.77 2.04 -50.12
N ILE A 83 9.63 2.36 -51.11
CA ILE A 83 11.06 2.02 -51.06
C ILE A 83 11.74 2.69 -49.86
N THR A 84 11.39 3.93 -49.55
CA THR A 84 11.94 4.63 -48.39
C THR A 84 11.50 3.97 -47.09
N ALA A 85 10.21 3.71 -46.91
CA ALA A 85 9.67 3.07 -45.72
C ALA A 85 10.21 1.65 -45.52
N ALA A 86 10.41 0.88 -46.59
CA ALA A 86 10.93 -0.49 -46.53
C ALA A 86 12.35 -0.57 -45.93
N LYS A 87 13.16 0.51 -46.00
CA LYS A 87 14.49 0.57 -45.36
C LYS A 87 14.41 0.45 -43.84
N TYR A 88 13.28 0.82 -43.25
CA TYR A 88 13.03 0.74 -41.81
C TYR A 88 12.45 -0.61 -41.39
N GLN A 89 12.38 -1.58 -42.33
CA GLN A 89 11.92 -2.95 -42.12
C GLN A 89 10.60 -3.05 -41.33
N PRO A 90 9.53 -2.32 -41.71
CA PRO A 90 8.23 -2.48 -41.06
C PRO A 90 7.67 -3.88 -41.35
N ASP A 91 6.78 -4.37 -40.49
CA ASP A 91 5.99 -5.57 -40.76
C ASP A 91 4.84 -5.26 -41.73
N GLU A 92 4.21 -4.09 -41.58
CA GLU A 92 3.15 -3.61 -42.47
C GLU A 92 3.41 -2.18 -42.96
N TRP A 93 3.16 -1.95 -44.24
CA TRP A 93 3.16 -0.62 -44.85
C TRP A 93 1.76 -0.30 -45.35
N LEU A 94 1.23 0.85 -44.93
CA LEU A 94 -0.14 1.26 -45.20
C LEU A 94 -0.17 2.54 -46.04
N LEU A 95 -0.84 2.51 -47.18
CA LEU A 95 -1.12 3.71 -47.96
C LEU A 95 -2.46 4.31 -47.53
N VAL A 96 -2.44 5.56 -47.07
CA VAL A 96 -3.64 6.30 -46.65
C VAL A 96 -3.99 7.36 -47.69
N VAL A 97 -5.23 7.32 -48.21
CA VAL A 97 -5.72 8.21 -49.27
C VAL A 97 -7.14 8.70 -49.01
N PRO A 98 -7.51 9.92 -49.44
CA PRO A 98 -8.82 10.51 -49.16
C PRO A 98 -9.97 9.95 -50.02
N THR A 99 -9.68 9.09 -51.01
CA THR A 99 -10.67 8.60 -51.99
C THR A 99 -10.58 7.09 -52.15
N LYS A 100 -11.66 6.48 -52.64
CA LYS A 100 -11.68 5.05 -52.96
C LYS A 100 -10.79 4.76 -54.16
N LEU A 101 -9.97 3.72 -54.06
CA LEU A 101 -9.11 3.32 -55.17
C LEU A 101 -9.89 2.57 -56.26
N THR A 102 -9.61 2.90 -57.51
CA THR A 102 -10.05 2.08 -58.65
C THR A 102 -9.34 0.71 -58.64
N PRO A 103 -9.89 -0.32 -59.30
CA PRO A 103 -9.25 -1.64 -59.37
C PRO A 103 -7.80 -1.59 -59.87
N GLY A 104 -7.52 -0.76 -60.89
CA GLY A 104 -6.16 -0.61 -61.43
C GLY A 104 -5.18 0.10 -60.49
N GLU A 105 -5.67 1.04 -59.68
CA GLU A 105 -4.87 1.71 -58.65
C GLU A 105 -4.55 0.78 -57.48
N ARG A 106 -5.54 -0.02 -57.05
CA ARG A 106 -5.36 -1.05 -56.04
C ARG A 106 -4.34 -2.11 -56.47
N MET A 107 -4.50 -2.66 -57.68
CA MET A 107 -3.54 -3.60 -58.26
C MET A 107 -2.11 -3.04 -58.34
N PHE A 108 -1.97 -1.74 -58.64
CA PHE A 108 -0.67 -1.09 -58.66
C PHE A 108 -0.02 -1.06 -57.26
N VAL A 109 -0.76 -0.72 -56.22
CA VAL A 109 -0.25 -0.62 -54.84
C VAL A 109 0.09 -2.00 -54.30
N GLU A 110 -0.80 -2.98 -54.47
CA GLU A 110 -0.59 -4.36 -54.04
C GLU A 110 0.59 -5.01 -54.80
N GLY A 111 0.75 -4.65 -56.08
CA GLY A 111 1.88 -5.10 -56.92
C GLY A 111 3.24 -4.50 -56.56
N LEU A 112 3.34 -3.63 -55.54
CA LEU A 112 4.63 -3.18 -55.00
C LEU A 112 5.27 -4.21 -54.05
N ALA A 113 4.53 -5.24 -53.63
CA ALA A 113 5.00 -6.21 -52.65
C ALA A 113 6.19 -7.04 -53.16
N GLU A 114 7.24 -7.13 -52.36
CA GLU A 114 8.39 -8.00 -52.60
C GLU A 114 8.32 -9.27 -51.73
N LEU A 115 8.97 -10.36 -52.16
CA LEU A 115 8.91 -11.69 -51.49
C LEU A 115 9.35 -11.67 -50.01
N ARG A 116 10.17 -10.68 -49.61
CA ARG A 116 10.64 -10.46 -48.23
C ARG A 116 10.36 -9.03 -47.74
N GLY A 117 9.40 -8.34 -48.38
CA GLY A 117 9.01 -6.98 -48.02
C GLY A 117 7.88 -6.93 -46.99
N PRO A 118 7.52 -5.72 -46.50
CA PRO A 118 6.37 -5.53 -45.61
C PRO A 118 5.06 -5.95 -46.30
N LYS A 119 4.10 -6.40 -45.49
CA LYS A 119 2.73 -6.60 -45.95
C LYS A 119 2.11 -5.24 -46.30
N ILE A 120 1.51 -5.14 -47.48
CA ILE A 120 0.88 -3.91 -47.97
C ILE A 120 -0.60 -3.89 -47.60
N SER A 121 -1.06 -2.80 -47.00
CA SER A 121 -2.48 -2.53 -46.74
C SER A 121 -2.88 -1.14 -47.27
N ILE A 122 -4.18 -0.93 -47.51
CA ILE A 122 -4.72 0.33 -48.03
C ILE A 122 -5.78 0.83 -47.05
N VAL A 123 -5.66 2.09 -46.65
CA VAL A 123 -6.65 2.83 -45.87
C VAL A 123 -7.23 3.90 -46.79
N ASP A 124 -8.33 3.55 -47.47
CA ASP A 124 -9.04 4.47 -48.35
C ASP A 124 -10.21 5.16 -47.62
N GLN A 125 -11.02 5.92 -48.36
CA GLN A 125 -12.16 6.64 -47.80
C GLN A 125 -13.05 5.77 -46.90
N VAL A 126 -13.30 4.51 -47.26
CA VAL A 126 -14.20 3.63 -46.49
C VAL A 126 -13.60 3.34 -45.12
N GLU A 127 -12.32 3.01 -45.08
CA GLU A 127 -11.61 2.72 -43.82
C GLU A 127 -11.49 3.98 -42.96
N LEU A 128 -11.25 5.14 -43.56
CA LEU A 128 -11.25 6.42 -42.85
C LEU A 128 -12.62 6.74 -42.23
N ASP A 129 -13.72 6.51 -42.97
CA ASP A 129 -15.08 6.69 -42.46
C ASP A 129 -15.38 5.73 -41.29
N ILE A 130 -14.89 4.48 -41.34
CA ILE A 130 -15.02 3.51 -40.23
C ILE A 130 -14.24 3.99 -39.00
N LEU A 131 -13.01 4.49 -39.17
CA LEU A 131 -12.22 5.05 -38.06
C LEU A 131 -12.93 6.24 -37.40
N MET A 132 -13.58 7.10 -38.18
CA MET A 132 -14.37 8.22 -37.66
C MET A 132 -15.58 7.78 -36.84
N ILE A 133 -16.27 6.71 -37.24
CA ILE A 133 -17.42 6.18 -36.50
C ILE A 133 -17.01 5.77 -35.07
N ASN A 134 -15.80 5.23 -34.92
CA ASN A 134 -15.28 4.80 -33.63
C ASN A 134 -14.77 5.97 -32.76
N LEU A 135 -14.62 7.18 -33.31
CA LEU A 135 -14.09 8.37 -32.63
C LEU A 135 -14.98 9.61 -32.87
N PRO A 136 -16.22 9.64 -32.32
CA PRO A 136 -17.19 10.69 -32.60
C PRO A 136 -16.80 12.08 -32.06
N ASP A 137 -15.93 12.15 -31.04
CA ASP A 137 -15.37 13.41 -30.54
C ASP A 137 -14.46 14.09 -31.57
N VAL A 138 -13.68 13.31 -32.32
CA VAL A 138 -12.84 13.80 -33.43
C VAL A 138 -13.71 14.33 -34.57
N TYR A 139 -14.82 13.67 -34.88
CA TYR A 139 -15.81 14.18 -35.85
C TYR A 139 -16.36 15.55 -35.45
N ASN A 140 -16.85 15.65 -34.21
CA ASN A 140 -17.41 16.90 -33.68
C ASN A 140 -16.38 18.03 -33.65
N TYR A 141 -15.10 17.71 -33.44
CA TYR A 141 -14.00 18.67 -33.55
C TYR A 141 -13.83 19.19 -34.99
N LEU A 142 -13.93 18.33 -36.01
CA LEU A 142 -13.73 18.72 -37.42
C LEU A 142 -14.85 19.59 -37.98
N GLU A 143 -16.10 19.31 -37.61
CA GLU A 143 -17.28 20.09 -38.03
C GLU A 143 -17.42 21.43 -37.29
N ARG A 144 -16.63 21.64 -36.23
CA ARG A 144 -16.72 22.80 -35.36
C ARG A 144 -16.57 24.14 -36.10
N ASP A 145 -15.80 24.18 -37.19
CA ASP A 145 -15.63 25.39 -38.01
C ASP A 145 -16.91 25.79 -38.76
N GLN A 146 -17.65 24.81 -39.27
CA GLN A 146 -18.90 25.05 -39.99
C GLN A 146 -20.05 25.37 -39.01
N MET A 147 -20.05 24.73 -37.84
CA MET A 147 -20.95 25.08 -36.74
C MET A 147 -20.67 26.48 -36.17
N ARG A 148 -19.42 26.97 -36.22
CA ARG A 148 -19.06 28.32 -35.76
C ARG A 148 -19.74 29.40 -36.58
N ALA A 149 -19.73 29.27 -37.91
CA ALA A 149 -20.39 30.24 -38.79
C ALA A 149 -21.90 30.30 -38.49
N ASN A 150 -22.55 29.15 -38.30
CA ASN A 150 -23.98 29.07 -37.99
C ASN A 150 -24.29 29.59 -36.57
N ALA A 151 -23.47 29.28 -35.57
CA ALA A 151 -23.70 29.74 -34.21
C ALA A 151 -23.55 31.26 -34.06
N VAL A 152 -22.64 31.88 -34.82
CA VAL A 152 -22.53 33.35 -34.91
C VAL A 152 -23.78 33.96 -35.55
N LEU A 153 -24.31 33.33 -36.60
CA LEU A 153 -25.54 33.77 -37.26
C LEU A 153 -26.77 33.73 -36.33
N PHE A 154 -26.81 32.81 -35.35
CA PHE A 154 -27.95 32.62 -34.45
C PHE A 154 -27.74 33.10 -32.99
N GLY A 155 -26.60 33.73 -32.67
CA GLY A 155 -26.30 34.17 -31.30
C GLY A 155 -26.15 33.01 -30.30
N GLN A 156 -25.74 31.83 -30.78
CA GLN A 156 -25.63 30.59 -30.01
C GLN A 156 -24.18 30.25 -29.66
N GLU A 157 -23.27 31.22 -29.66
CA GLU A 157 -21.84 30.99 -29.53
C GLU A 157 -21.49 30.39 -28.17
N ALA A 158 -22.12 30.91 -27.11
CA ALA A 158 -21.98 30.40 -25.74
C ALA A 158 -22.61 29.00 -25.60
N ALA A 159 -23.72 28.73 -26.29
CA ALA A 159 -24.35 27.40 -26.29
C ALA A 159 -23.48 26.34 -26.97
N ASN A 160 -22.60 26.76 -27.88
CA ASN A 160 -21.64 25.91 -28.60
C ASN A 160 -20.20 26.01 -28.04
N LEU A 161 -20.02 26.70 -26.91
CA LEU A 161 -18.75 26.81 -26.17
C LEU A 161 -17.60 27.41 -27.01
N PHE A 162 -17.88 28.35 -27.91
CA PHE A 162 -16.84 28.95 -28.77
C PHE A 162 -15.88 29.89 -28.02
N GLY A 163 -16.30 30.47 -26.90
CA GLY A 163 -15.45 31.17 -25.92
C GLY A 163 -14.67 30.21 -25.00
N GLY A 164 -14.72 28.90 -25.26
CA GLY A 164 -13.94 27.90 -24.53
C GLY A 164 -14.41 27.70 -23.10
N VAL A 165 -13.46 27.62 -22.16
CA VAL A 165 -13.74 27.34 -20.74
C VAL A 165 -14.65 28.41 -20.11
N LYS A 166 -14.56 29.67 -20.55
CA LYS A 166 -15.41 30.74 -20.04
C LYS A 166 -16.90 30.44 -20.24
N ASP A 167 -17.28 29.99 -21.44
CA ASP A 167 -18.67 29.64 -21.75
C ASP A 167 -19.15 28.45 -20.92
N VAL A 168 -18.27 27.48 -20.65
CA VAL A 168 -18.58 26.35 -19.77
C VAL A 168 -18.90 26.84 -18.36
N VAL A 169 -18.02 27.69 -17.79
CA VAL A 169 -18.20 28.25 -16.44
C VAL A 169 -19.48 29.08 -16.36
N ASP A 170 -19.74 29.94 -17.33
CA ASP A 170 -20.91 30.80 -17.34
C ASP A 170 -22.20 29.98 -17.46
N ARG A 171 -22.22 28.93 -18.29
CA ARG A 171 -23.38 28.02 -18.39
C ARG A 171 -23.60 27.18 -17.15
N VAL A 172 -22.54 26.63 -16.54
CA VAL A 172 -22.66 25.89 -15.28
C VAL A 172 -23.18 26.81 -14.17
N ARG A 173 -22.72 28.05 -14.10
CA ARG A 173 -23.21 29.05 -13.15
C ARG A 173 -24.69 29.37 -13.39
N SER A 174 -25.10 29.64 -14.63
CA SER A 174 -26.51 29.92 -14.96
C SER A 174 -27.41 28.72 -14.69
N LEU A 175 -26.93 27.49 -14.94
CA LEU A 175 -27.67 26.28 -14.60
C LEU A 175 -27.80 26.11 -13.08
N GLY A 176 -26.74 26.39 -12.32
CA GLY A 176 -26.80 26.42 -10.84
C GLY A 176 -27.81 27.45 -10.33
N GLN A 177 -27.80 28.67 -10.88
CA GLN A 177 -28.79 29.70 -10.53
C GLN A 177 -30.22 29.28 -10.83
N LEU A 178 -30.46 28.61 -11.96
CA LEU A 178 -31.78 28.09 -12.31
C LEU A 178 -32.18 26.92 -11.39
N ALA A 179 -31.26 26.01 -11.07
CA ALA A 179 -31.49 24.93 -10.12
C ALA A 179 -31.86 25.47 -8.73
N ASP A 180 -31.24 26.58 -8.30
CA ASP A 180 -31.58 27.30 -7.08
C ASP A 180 -32.98 27.94 -7.11
N THR A 181 -33.72 27.92 -8.21
CA THR A 181 -35.13 28.39 -8.22
C THR A 181 -36.16 27.30 -7.96
N ILE A 182 -35.74 26.02 -7.93
CA ILE A 182 -36.64 24.87 -7.86
C ILE A 182 -37.39 24.79 -6.51
N ASP A 183 -36.74 25.18 -5.41
CA ASP A 183 -37.32 25.14 -4.06
C ASP A 183 -36.86 26.33 -3.20
N PRO A 184 -37.71 26.94 -2.36
CA PRO A 184 -37.34 28.11 -1.57
C PRO A 184 -36.34 27.82 -0.42
N HIS A 185 -36.21 26.57 0.02
CA HIS A 185 -35.43 26.16 1.18
C HIS A 185 -34.17 25.35 0.83
N TRP A 186 -34.19 24.66 -0.31
CA TRP A 186 -33.10 23.79 -0.75
C TRP A 186 -32.48 24.25 -2.08
N ALA A 187 -31.17 24.05 -2.18
CA ALA A 187 -30.35 24.24 -3.36
C ALA A 187 -29.80 22.88 -3.84
N LEU A 188 -29.44 22.79 -5.12
CA LEU A 188 -28.81 21.61 -5.71
C LEU A 188 -27.43 21.97 -6.25
N ASP A 189 -26.40 21.38 -5.65
CA ASP A 189 -25.07 21.39 -6.22
C ASP A 189 -24.90 20.12 -7.05
N PHE A 190 -24.20 20.17 -8.20
CA PHE A 190 -24.00 19.00 -9.05
C PHE A 190 -22.60 18.95 -9.65
N VAL A 191 -22.11 17.74 -9.85
CA VAL A 191 -20.80 17.44 -10.45
C VAL A 191 -20.99 16.36 -11.50
N ARG A 192 -20.38 16.56 -12.69
CA ARG A 192 -20.33 15.54 -13.74
C ARG A 192 -18.93 14.92 -13.80
N SER A 193 -18.87 13.60 -13.80
CA SER A 193 -17.66 12.82 -14.06
C SER A 193 -17.98 11.76 -15.11
N GLY A 194 -17.39 11.89 -16.32
CA GLY A 194 -17.75 11.04 -17.45
C GLY A 194 -19.23 11.15 -17.80
N ASP A 195 -19.94 10.02 -17.73
CA ASP A 195 -21.39 9.93 -17.99
C ASP A 195 -22.24 9.97 -16.71
N SER A 196 -21.61 10.05 -15.54
CA SER A 196 -22.29 10.12 -14.25
C SER A 196 -22.47 11.56 -13.79
N VAL A 197 -23.63 11.84 -13.18
CA VAL A 197 -23.93 13.10 -12.51
C VAL A 197 -24.25 12.81 -11.05
N THR A 198 -23.49 13.42 -10.15
CA THR A 198 -23.77 13.42 -8.71
C THR A 198 -24.39 14.75 -8.35
N TYR A 199 -25.48 14.74 -7.58
CA TYR A 199 -26.07 15.95 -7.03
C TYR A 199 -26.14 15.88 -5.50
N SER A 200 -25.98 17.04 -4.86
CA SER A 200 -25.99 17.22 -3.42
C SER A 200 -27.05 18.25 -3.03
N LEU A 201 -27.89 17.88 -2.08
CA LEU A 201 -28.90 18.78 -1.53
C LEU A 201 -28.29 19.67 -0.46
N ARG A 202 -28.32 20.99 -0.66
CA ARG A 202 -27.75 21.98 0.27
C ARG A 202 -28.83 22.89 0.86
N PRO A 203 -28.88 23.09 2.19
CA PRO A 203 -29.83 24.03 2.78
C PRO A 203 -29.47 25.48 2.41
N LYS A 204 -30.46 26.29 2.04
CA LYS A 204 -30.29 27.74 1.82
C LYS A 204 -30.32 28.55 3.11
N THR A 205 -30.96 28.01 4.14
CA THR A 205 -31.04 28.58 5.48
C THR A 205 -30.80 27.50 6.53
N SER A 206 -30.34 27.88 7.72
CA SER A 206 -30.06 26.92 8.81
C SER A 206 -31.29 26.12 9.25
N ASP A 207 -32.49 26.65 9.03
CA ASP A 207 -33.78 26.06 9.41
C ASP A 207 -34.52 25.38 8.23
N ALA A 208 -33.89 25.21 7.07
CA ALA A 208 -34.50 24.58 5.89
C ALA A 208 -35.08 23.19 6.21
N HIS A 209 -34.38 22.41 7.03
CA HIS A 209 -34.80 21.07 7.48
C HIS A 209 -36.07 21.06 8.36
N ILE A 210 -36.40 22.19 9.00
CA ILE A 210 -37.64 22.35 9.79
C ILE A 210 -38.78 22.80 8.86
N LYS A 211 -38.52 23.77 7.98
CA LYS A 211 -39.52 24.37 7.09
C LYS A 211 -39.93 23.48 5.92
N SER A 212 -38.99 22.69 5.41
CA SER A 212 -39.17 21.79 4.27
C SER A 212 -38.43 20.47 4.55
N PRO A 213 -38.95 19.64 5.46
CA PRO A 213 -38.26 18.44 5.91
C PRO A 213 -38.14 17.42 4.78
N VAL A 214 -36.95 16.84 4.66
CA VAL A 214 -36.68 15.69 3.79
C VAL A 214 -36.56 14.47 4.68
N LYS A 215 -37.41 13.46 4.45
CA LYS A 215 -37.38 12.20 5.19
C LYS A 215 -37.07 11.06 4.25
N LEU A 216 -36.11 10.24 4.65
CA LEU A 216 -35.71 9.01 3.97
C LEU A 216 -36.32 7.84 4.73
N THR A 217 -37.04 6.96 4.04
CA THR A 217 -37.55 5.70 4.59
C THR A 217 -36.97 4.56 3.77
N VAL A 218 -36.28 3.64 4.42
CA VAL A 218 -35.63 2.49 3.78
C VAL A 218 -36.33 1.23 4.24
N ASP A 219 -36.95 0.53 3.30
CA ASP A 219 -37.51 -0.80 3.51
C ASP A 219 -36.49 -1.83 3.01
N GLY A 220 -36.13 -2.79 3.87
CA GLY A 220 -35.15 -3.81 3.55
C GLY A 220 -35.27 -5.02 4.48
N VAL A 221 -34.63 -6.12 4.10
CA VAL A 221 -34.62 -7.36 4.89
C VAL A 221 -33.19 -7.84 5.07
N LEU A 222 -32.76 -8.00 6.32
CA LEU A 222 -31.49 -8.59 6.68
C LEU A 222 -31.67 -10.10 6.92
N GLY A 223 -31.20 -10.91 5.96
CA GLY A 223 -31.04 -12.36 6.17
C GLY A 223 -29.86 -12.73 7.10
N PRO A 224 -29.77 -13.99 7.56
CA PRO A 224 -28.70 -14.46 8.45
C PRO A 224 -27.27 -14.21 7.94
N GLN A 225 -27.08 -14.19 6.62
CA GLN A 225 -25.81 -13.90 5.96
C GLN A 225 -25.31 -12.45 6.18
N HIS A 226 -26.18 -11.54 6.66
CA HIS A 226 -25.84 -10.13 6.88
C HIS A 226 -25.58 -9.80 8.36
N SER A 227 -25.13 -10.77 9.15
CA SER A 227 -24.89 -10.59 10.60
C SER A 227 -23.91 -9.43 10.90
N GLU A 228 -22.86 -9.27 10.10
CA GLU A 228 -21.90 -8.18 10.27
C GLU A 228 -22.50 -6.82 9.90
N LEU A 229 -23.33 -6.75 8.86
CA LEU A 229 -24.07 -5.53 8.52
C LEU A 229 -25.04 -5.15 9.64
N ALA A 230 -25.74 -6.11 10.24
CA ALA A 230 -26.63 -5.87 11.37
C ALA A 230 -25.87 -5.32 12.59
N LYS A 231 -24.66 -5.84 12.87
CA LYS A 231 -23.78 -5.31 13.93
C LYS A 231 -23.31 -3.89 13.62
N ALA A 232 -22.90 -3.61 12.38
CA ALA A 232 -22.49 -2.28 11.95
C ALA A 232 -23.66 -1.27 12.06
N MET A 233 -24.85 -1.65 11.60
CA MET A 233 -26.07 -0.85 11.75
C MET A 233 -26.38 -0.55 13.22
N ARG A 234 -26.30 -1.56 14.09
CA ARG A 234 -26.52 -1.37 15.53
C ARG A 234 -25.46 -0.44 16.14
N GLY A 235 -24.19 -0.61 15.79
CA GLY A 235 -23.11 0.26 16.25
C GLY A 235 -23.33 1.72 15.83
N THR A 236 -23.58 1.98 14.55
CA THR A 236 -23.73 3.34 14.01
C THR A 236 -25.06 3.99 14.41
N PHE A 237 -26.21 3.31 14.25
CA PHE A 237 -27.51 3.91 14.54
C PHE A 237 -27.91 3.81 16.01
N GLY A 238 -27.55 2.72 16.69
CA GLY A 238 -27.90 2.47 18.10
C GLY A 238 -26.98 3.19 19.08
N PHE A 239 -25.67 3.19 18.82
CA PHE A 239 -24.67 3.76 19.73
C PHE A 239 -23.97 5.02 19.18
N GLY A 240 -24.13 5.32 17.89
CA GLY A 240 -23.48 6.48 17.27
C GLY A 240 -22.03 6.25 16.87
N ALA A 241 -21.60 5.02 16.55
CA ALA A 241 -20.23 4.70 16.12
C ALA A 241 -19.81 5.39 14.81
N SER A 242 -18.50 5.45 14.54
CA SER A 242 -17.93 6.16 13.38
C SER A 242 -17.92 5.36 12.08
N ASP A 243 -18.35 4.10 12.11
CA ASP A 243 -18.33 3.27 10.90
C ASP A 243 -19.38 3.73 9.89
N PRO A 244 -18.99 3.87 8.61
CA PRO A 244 -19.97 4.01 7.56
C PRO A 244 -20.77 2.71 7.41
N VAL A 245 -22.08 2.83 7.26
CA VAL A 245 -22.96 1.69 6.99
C VAL A 245 -23.30 1.68 5.51
N LEU A 246 -22.83 0.66 4.79
CA LEU A 246 -23.20 0.40 3.40
C LEU A 246 -24.34 -0.62 3.36
N LEU A 247 -25.51 -0.19 2.89
CA LEU A 247 -26.63 -1.06 2.54
C LEU A 247 -26.57 -1.34 1.03
N PRO A 248 -26.25 -2.57 0.61
CA PRO A 248 -26.22 -2.91 -0.80
C PRO A 248 -27.63 -3.02 -1.38
N ALA A 249 -27.74 -2.90 -2.70
CA ALA A 249 -29.01 -2.98 -3.45
C ALA A 249 -29.81 -4.26 -3.19
N GLU A 250 -29.16 -5.36 -2.85
CA GLU A 250 -29.83 -6.63 -2.49
C GLU A 250 -30.54 -6.58 -1.13
N VAL A 251 -30.10 -5.70 -0.22
CA VAL A 251 -30.74 -5.46 1.09
C VAL A 251 -31.81 -4.39 0.99
N VAL A 252 -31.58 -3.35 0.17
CA VAL A 252 -32.50 -2.22 -0.01
C VAL A 252 -33.60 -2.59 -1.01
N GLN A 253 -34.75 -3.03 -0.50
CA GLN A 253 -35.92 -3.33 -1.33
C GLN A 253 -36.56 -2.07 -1.88
N ARG A 254 -36.61 -1.01 -1.07
CA ARG A 254 -37.20 0.27 -1.45
C ARG A 254 -36.63 1.41 -0.61
N LEU A 255 -36.23 2.49 -1.28
CA LEU A 255 -36.04 3.80 -0.66
C LEU A 255 -37.20 4.70 -1.05
N THR A 256 -37.83 5.33 -0.06
CA THR A 256 -38.81 6.39 -0.28
C THR A 256 -38.26 7.69 0.27
N ILE A 257 -38.14 8.69 -0.60
CA ILE A 257 -37.79 10.06 -0.25
C ILE A 257 -39.09 10.87 -0.20
N SER A 258 -39.41 11.45 0.95
CA SER A 258 -40.55 12.35 1.12
C SER A 258 -40.07 13.76 1.46
N GLY A 259 -40.77 14.77 0.97
CA GLY A 259 -40.34 16.17 1.04
C GLY A 259 -40.72 16.94 -0.23
N PRO A 260 -39.91 17.92 -0.65
CA PRO A 260 -40.14 18.68 -1.88
C PRO A 260 -40.31 17.80 -3.13
N ALA A 261 -41.25 18.20 -4.00
CA ALA A 261 -41.63 17.41 -5.18
C ALA A 261 -40.47 17.12 -6.15
N PHE A 262 -39.43 17.95 -6.18
CA PHE A 262 -38.29 17.79 -7.08
C PHE A 262 -37.32 16.65 -6.68
N ILE A 263 -37.36 16.20 -5.43
CA ILE A 263 -36.57 15.05 -4.93
C ILE A 263 -37.45 13.91 -4.40
N ALA A 264 -38.74 14.17 -4.16
CA ALA A 264 -39.65 13.14 -3.66
C ALA A 264 -39.81 12.03 -4.69
N GLY A 265 -39.73 10.78 -4.23
CA GLY A 265 -39.72 9.63 -5.13
C GLY A 265 -39.55 8.32 -4.40
N ALA A 266 -39.82 7.23 -5.12
CA ALA A 266 -39.49 5.89 -4.69
C ALA A 266 -38.43 5.32 -5.63
N HIS A 267 -37.41 4.71 -5.06
CA HIS A 267 -36.26 4.15 -5.75
C HIS A 267 -36.06 2.70 -5.32
N GLN A 268 -35.64 1.86 -6.26
CA GLN A 268 -35.33 0.44 -6.07
C GLN A 268 -33.98 0.14 -6.70
N ASN A 269 -33.33 -0.96 -6.30
CA ASN A 269 -32.01 -1.36 -6.79
C ASN A 269 -30.95 -0.26 -6.60
N ILE A 270 -30.85 0.26 -5.37
CA ILE A 270 -29.90 1.32 -5.02
C ILE A 270 -28.97 0.85 -3.91
N ASP A 271 -27.72 1.29 -3.97
CA ASP A 271 -26.83 1.21 -2.82
C ASP A 271 -26.99 2.46 -1.96
N MET A 272 -27.01 2.29 -0.64
CA MET A 272 -27.07 3.40 0.31
C MET A 272 -25.89 3.37 1.24
N GLN A 273 -25.22 4.50 1.41
CA GLN A 273 -24.15 4.66 2.40
C GLN A 273 -24.52 5.73 3.41
N PHE A 274 -24.58 5.34 4.68
CA PHE A 274 -24.71 6.26 5.79
C PHE A 274 -23.32 6.55 6.34
N ASN A 275 -22.92 7.81 6.30
CA ASN A 275 -21.66 8.26 6.88
C ASN A 275 -21.98 9.03 8.17
N PRO A 276 -21.32 8.73 9.29
CA PRO A 276 -21.53 9.46 10.52
C PRO A 276 -21.03 10.90 10.40
N ILE A 277 -21.73 11.80 11.08
CA ILE A 277 -21.34 13.21 11.16
C ILE A 277 -20.63 13.40 12.51
N SER A 278 -19.29 13.38 12.51
CA SER A 278 -18.54 13.70 13.73
C SER A 278 -18.24 15.19 13.77
N ARG A 279 -18.95 15.91 14.64
CA ARG A 279 -18.70 17.33 14.98
C ARG A 279 -18.55 17.52 16.48
N ASN A 280 -18.14 16.49 17.19
CA ASN A 280 -17.98 16.58 18.64
C ASN A 280 -16.69 17.37 18.97
N PRO A 281 -16.75 18.37 19.87
CA PRO A 281 -15.59 19.18 20.23
C PRO A 281 -14.46 18.40 20.90
N HIS A 282 -14.74 17.21 21.47
CA HIS A 282 -13.73 16.38 22.12
C HIS A 282 -12.96 15.47 21.14
N VAL A 283 -13.26 15.48 19.84
CA VAL A 283 -12.41 14.79 18.86
C VAL A 283 -11.04 15.48 18.82
N GLY A 284 -9.98 14.70 19.04
CA GLY A 284 -8.62 15.19 19.23
C GLY A 284 -8.23 15.48 20.68
N ALA A 285 -9.16 15.33 21.63
CA ALA A 285 -8.86 15.47 23.06
C ALA A 285 -8.09 14.25 23.58
N THR A 286 -7.33 14.45 24.66
CA THR A 286 -6.63 13.38 25.37
C THR A 286 -7.64 12.53 26.15
N ALA A 287 -7.57 11.22 25.96
CA ALA A 287 -8.24 10.22 26.77
C ALA A 287 -7.21 9.38 27.51
N GLN A 288 -7.51 9.03 28.76
CA GLN A 288 -6.67 8.18 29.57
C GLN A 288 -7.47 6.92 29.93
N ILE A 289 -6.88 5.76 29.69
CA ILE A 289 -7.38 4.48 30.18
C ILE A 289 -6.50 3.99 31.32
N SER A 290 -7.09 3.53 32.41
CA SER A 290 -6.38 2.87 33.50
C SER A 290 -6.96 1.49 33.79
N PHE A 291 -6.05 0.58 34.09
CA PHE A 291 -6.31 -0.81 34.41
C PHE A 291 -6.02 -1.04 35.88
N GLU A 292 -6.99 -1.56 36.63
CA GLU A 292 -6.87 -1.84 38.06
C GLU A 292 -7.44 -3.22 38.40
N THR A 293 -6.95 -3.82 39.48
CA THR A 293 -7.59 -5.00 40.10
C THR A 293 -8.83 -4.56 40.90
N PRO A 294 -9.74 -5.48 41.26
CA PRO A 294 -10.89 -5.15 42.10
C PRO A 294 -10.49 -4.69 43.51
N ASP A 295 -9.30 -5.11 43.95
CA ASP A 295 -8.69 -4.73 45.23
C ASP A 295 -8.03 -3.34 45.19
N GLY A 296 -7.97 -2.70 44.01
CA GLY A 296 -7.45 -1.36 43.81
C GLY A 296 -5.97 -1.28 43.43
N ASP A 297 -5.32 -2.41 43.09
CA ASP A 297 -3.94 -2.40 42.61
C ASP A 297 -3.88 -1.87 41.18
N HIS A 298 -2.98 -0.92 40.95
CA HIS A 298 -2.78 -0.33 39.63
C HIS A 298 -1.97 -1.28 38.73
N LEU A 299 -2.55 -1.66 37.59
CA LEU A 299 -1.93 -2.55 36.61
C LEU A 299 -1.27 -1.77 35.46
N GLY A 300 -1.84 -0.63 35.07
CA GLY A 300 -1.27 0.21 34.01
C GLY A 300 -2.15 1.41 33.66
N GLN A 301 -1.54 2.43 33.06
CA GLN A 301 -2.18 3.66 32.62
C GLN A 301 -1.64 4.06 31.25
N PHE A 302 -2.55 4.38 30.33
CA PHE A 302 -2.20 4.68 28.95
C PHE A 302 -2.99 5.89 28.46
N GLU A 303 -2.30 6.77 27.75
CA GLU A 303 -2.89 7.97 27.14
C GLU A 303 -3.06 7.76 25.63
N GLY A 304 -4.23 8.14 25.14
CA GLY A 304 -4.61 8.10 23.74
C GLY A 304 -5.36 9.36 23.33
N GLU A 305 -5.78 9.39 22.08
CA GLU A 305 -6.52 10.48 21.47
C GLU A 305 -7.94 10.01 21.12
N VAL A 306 -8.95 10.82 21.43
CA VAL A 306 -10.32 10.55 20.99
C VAL A 306 -10.42 10.77 19.48
N THR A 307 -10.69 9.70 18.73
CA THR A 307 -10.92 9.78 17.29
C THR A 307 -12.38 9.99 16.95
N HIS A 308 -13.29 9.51 17.80
CA HIS A 308 -14.72 9.70 17.64
C HIS A 308 -15.46 9.55 18.97
N ILE A 309 -16.51 10.35 19.14
CA ILE A 309 -17.47 10.18 20.22
C ILE A 309 -18.86 10.48 19.68
N GLY A 310 -19.78 9.56 19.91
CA GLY A 310 -21.14 9.62 19.40
C GLY A 310 -22.15 9.08 20.39
N GLN A 311 -23.42 9.38 20.13
CA GLN A 311 -24.55 8.93 20.91
C GLN A 311 -25.67 8.49 19.98
N GLY A 312 -26.30 7.37 20.31
CA GLY A 312 -27.55 6.91 19.74
C GLY A 312 -28.58 6.57 20.82
N PRO A 313 -29.74 6.01 20.42
CA PRO A 313 -30.83 5.67 21.34
C PRO A 313 -30.51 4.50 22.27
N GLU A 314 -29.56 3.62 21.93
CA GLU A 314 -29.13 2.50 22.79
C GLU A 314 -28.00 2.90 23.75
N GLY A 315 -27.18 3.91 23.40
CA GLY A 315 -26.05 4.29 24.23
C GLY A 315 -25.07 5.25 23.55
N GLY A 316 -23.83 5.25 24.03
CA GLY A 316 -22.71 6.00 23.47
C GLY A 316 -21.68 5.10 22.78
N ALA A 317 -20.92 5.71 21.89
CA ALA A 317 -19.74 5.14 21.26
C ALA A 317 -18.54 6.04 21.56
N LEU A 318 -17.46 5.46 22.08
CA LEU A 318 -16.17 6.12 22.25
C LEU A 318 -15.12 5.36 21.44
N GLU A 319 -14.38 6.08 20.60
CA GLU A 319 -13.27 5.53 19.82
C GLU A 319 -11.99 6.29 20.15
N LEU A 320 -10.96 5.52 20.47
CA LEU A 320 -9.66 6.00 20.93
C LEU A 320 -8.57 5.44 20.03
N ALA A 321 -7.57 6.26 19.74
CA ALA A 321 -6.34 5.84 19.10
C ALA A 321 -5.15 6.03 20.05
N PHE A 322 -4.28 5.03 20.10
CA PHE A 322 -3.04 5.05 20.87
C PHE A 322 -1.85 4.87 19.92
N TYR A 323 -0.70 5.43 20.30
CA TYR A 323 0.58 5.25 19.60
C TYR A 323 0.47 5.50 18.09
N ASN A 324 0.05 6.69 17.66
CA ASN A 324 -0.12 7.04 16.24
C ASN A 324 -1.05 6.08 15.45
N LYS A 325 -2.15 5.65 16.06
CA LYS A 325 -3.15 4.72 15.48
C LYS A 325 -2.62 3.29 15.27
N HIS A 326 -1.55 2.91 15.95
CA HIS A 326 -1.10 1.52 15.98
C HIS A 326 -1.99 0.64 16.87
N LEU A 327 -2.79 1.25 17.75
CA LEU A 327 -3.88 0.61 18.47
C LEU A 327 -5.11 1.51 18.40
N GLU A 328 -6.23 0.92 18.01
CA GLU A 328 -7.54 1.56 17.98
C GLU A 328 -8.47 0.77 18.91
N MET A 329 -9.12 1.48 19.81
CA MET A 329 -10.07 0.92 20.76
C MET A 329 -11.44 1.56 20.52
N ARG A 330 -12.47 0.74 20.41
CA ARG A 330 -13.86 1.18 20.38
C ARG A 330 -14.60 0.60 21.58
N VAL A 331 -15.36 1.45 22.25
CA VAL A 331 -16.21 1.09 23.38
C VAL A 331 -17.64 1.53 23.06
N LEU A 332 -18.55 0.57 23.00
CA LEU A 332 -19.99 0.82 22.91
C LEU A 332 -20.61 0.54 24.28
N PHE A 333 -21.25 1.55 24.88
CA PHE A 333 -21.70 1.50 26.26
C PHE A 333 -23.11 2.09 26.42
N PRO A 334 -23.95 1.54 27.31
CA PRO A 334 -25.24 2.13 27.66
C PRO A 334 -25.03 3.41 28.48
N LEU A 335 -25.97 4.36 28.39
CA LEU A 335 -25.90 5.65 29.12
C LEU A 335 -26.50 5.60 30.54
N GLN A 336 -27.01 4.44 30.97
CA GLN A 336 -27.54 4.28 32.33
C GLN A 336 -26.38 4.20 33.33
N GLU A 337 -26.48 4.94 34.44
CA GLU A 337 -25.44 5.06 35.48
C GLU A 337 -24.99 3.69 36.05
N PHE A 338 -25.93 2.75 36.14
CA PHE A 338 -25.67 1.36 36.48
C PHE A 338 -26.39 0.48 35.46
N SER A 339 -25.63 -0.25 34.65
CA SER A 339 -26.19 -1.20 33.69
C SER A 339 -25.49 -2.54 33.84
N GLU A 340 -26.28 -3.61 33.87
CA GLU A 340 -25.79 -4.98 33.73
C GLU A 340 -25.67 -5.37 32.25
N GLU A 341 -26.06 -4.49 31.32
CA GLU A 341 -25.91 -4.76 29.90
C GLU A 341 -24.43 -4.82 29.51
N PRO A 342 -24.04 -5.79 28.66
CA PRO A 342 -22.65 -5.96 28.26
C PRO A 342 -22.17 -4.76 27.43
N ILE A 343 -20.98 -4.27 27.76
CA ILE A 343 -20.24 -3.28 26.98
C ILE A 343 -19.48 -4.01 25.86
N ASP A 344 -19.61 -3.54 24.62
CA ASP A 344 -18.84 -4.07 23.48
C ASP A 344 -17.53 -3.28 23.38
N VAL A 345 -16.42 -3.91 23.76
CA VAL A 345 -15.07 -3.37 23.59
C VAL A 345 -14.42 -4.09 22.42
N ARG A 346 -14.06 -3.34 21.38
CA ARG A 346 -13.29 -3.83 20.24
C ARG A 346 -11.93 -3.18 20.22
N ILE A 347 -10.91 -4.00 19.98
CA ILE A 347 -9.55 -3.54 19.78
C ILE A 347 -9.04 -4.02 18.44
N GLY A 348 -8.43 -3.12 17.69
CA GLY A 348 -7.64 -3.41 16.51
C GLY A 348 -6.23 -2.87 16.73
N TYR A 349 -5.21 -3.63 16.37
CA TYR A 349 -3.84 -3.12 16.41
C TYR A 349 -3.05 -3.54 15.18
N ASN A 350 -2.03 -2.75 14.86
CA ASN A 350 -1.14 -2.96 13.75
C ASN A 350 0.32 -2.72 14.18
N LEU A 351 1.13 -3.77 14.14
CA LEU A 351 2.55 -3.70 14.53
C LEU A 351 3.49 -3.37 13.35
N GLN A 352 2.95 -3.10 12.15
CA GLN A 352 3.79 -2.73 11.01
C GLN A 352 4.33 -1.31 11.19
N LYS A 353 5.65 -1.13 11.01
CA LYS A 353 6.33 0.18 11.09
C LYS A 353 6.19 0.91 12.45
N ILE A 354 5.80 0.19 13.48
CA ILE A 354 5.68 0.72 14.84
C ILE A 354 7.06 0.90 15.48
N ALA A 355 7.22 1.88 16.37
CA ALA A 355 8.40 1.95 17.22
C ALA A 355 8.42 0.77 18.21
N VAL A 356 9.62 0.30 18.57
CA VAL A 356 9.75 -0.91 19.41
C VAL A 356 9.13 -0.72 20.80
N ARG A 357 9.27 0.46 21.41
CA ARG A 357 8.65 0.76 22.70
C ARG A 357 7.13 0.79 22.61
N ASP A 358 6.60 1.47 21.61
CA ASP A 358 5.14 1.53 21.37
C ASP A 358 4.54 0.14 21.15
N ALA A 359 5.25 -0.78 20.47
CA ALA A 359 4.80 -2.17 20.32
C ALA A 359 4.65 -2.89 21.66
N ILE A 360 5.56 -2.66 22.62
CA ILE A 360 5.46 -3.27 23.95
C ILE A 360 4.17 -2.81 24.62
N GLU A 361 3.89 -1.50 24.61
CA GLU A 361 2.70 -0.94 25.24
C GLU A 361 1.39 -1.37 24.56
N VAL A 362 1.37 -1.42 23.22
CA VAL A 362 0.21 -1.93 22.45
C VAL A 362 -0.11 -3.37 22.84
N LEU A 363 0.93 -4.22 22.95
CA LEU A 363 0.77 -5.62 23.34
C LEU A 363 0.41 -5.76 24.83
N GLU A 364 0.87 -4.85 25.69
CA GLU A 364 0.49 -4.78 27.10
C GLU A 364 -1.00 -4.46 27.25
N ILE A 365 -1.52 -3.40 26.59
CA ILE A 365 -2.95 -3.06 26.62
C ILE A 365 -3.80 -4.25 26.16
N SER A 366 -3.40 -4.90 25.07
CA SER A 366 -4.07 -6.11 24.58
C SER A 366 -4.04 -7.25 25.60
N THR A 367 -2.95 -7.42 26.35
CA THR A 367 -2.85 -8.44 27.41
C THR A 367 -3.75 -8.08 28.59
N LEU A 368 -3.70 -6.83 29.07
CA LEU A 368 -4.47 -6.35 30.21
C LEU A 368 -5.99 -6.47 30.01
N LEU A 369 -6.50 -6.14 28.81
CA LEU A 369 -7.93 -6.28 28.47
C LEU A 369 -8.44 -7.73 28.52
N ARG A 370 -7.56 -8.72 28.62
CA ARG A 370 -7.91 -10.14 28.75
C ARG A 370 -7.65 -10.69 30.15
N SER A 371 -7.16 -9.86 31.07
CA SER A 371 -6.92 -10.25 32.45
C SER A 371 -8.23 -10.54 33.17
N HIS A 372 -8.26 -11.56 34.03
CA HIS A 372 -9.44 -11.86 34.82
C HIS A 372 -9.70 -10.75 35.86
N ALA A 373 -10.98 -10.44 36.08
CA ALA A 373 -11.43 -9.50 37.11
C ALA A 373 -10.80 -8.11 37.00
N LEU A 374 -10.74 -7.56 35.79
CA LEU A 374 -10.19 -6.22 35.54
C LEU A 374 -11.24 -5.11 35.80
N LEU A 375 -10.77 -3.98 36.32
CA LEU A 375 -11.45 -2.69 36.23
C LEU A 375 -10.77 -1.81 35.18
N LEU A 376 -11.51 -1.42 34.14
CA LEU A 376 -11.09 -0.44 33.14
C LEU A 376 -11.76 0.90 33.45
N LYS A 377 -10.99 1.92 33.79
CA LYS A 377 -11.49 3.29 33.94
C LYS A 377 -11.10 4.12 32.73
N VAL A 378 -12.03 4.92 32.24
CA VAL A 378 -11.79 5.86 31.14
C VAL A 378 -11.99 7.27 31.65
N HIS A 379 -10.98 8.11 31.43
CA HIS A 379 -11.03 9.54 31.69
C HIS A 379 -10.87 10.31 30.39
N LEU A 380 -11.61 11.40 30.24
CA LEU A 380 -11.53 12.32 29.12
C LEU A 380 -11.14 13.68 29.67
N GLU A 381 -10.01 14.25 29.23
CA GLU A 381 -9.50 15.53 29.74
C GLU A 381 -9.49 15.59 31.29
N ASP A 382 -8.97 14.53 31.91
CA ASP A 382 -8.92 14.29 33.37
C ASP A 382 -10.28 14.13 34.08
N GLN A 383 -11.39 14.13 33.35
CA GLN A 383 -12.72 13.88 33.89
C GLN A 383 -13.09 12.40 33.77
N HIS A 384 -13.58 11.82 34.87
CA HIS A 384 -14.05 10.44 34.86
C HIS A 384 -15.26 10.29 33.94
N LEU A 385 -15.14 9.42 32.93
CA LEU A 385 -16.22 9.15 31.97
C LEU A 385 -16.98 7.88 32.32
N MET A 386 -16.25 6.77 32.53
CA MET A 386 -16.86 5.47 32.84
C MET A 386 -15.88 4.54 33.57
N THR A 387 -16.44 3.59 34.33
CA THR A 387 -15.75 2.42 34.86
C THR A 387 -16.41 1.15 34.32
N VAL A 388 -15.61 0.29 33.70
CA VAL A 388 -16.05 -0.98 33.12
C VAL A 388 -15.50 -2.12 33.97
N HIS A 389 -16.40 -2.95 34.48
CA HIS A 389 -16.06 -4.16 35.22
C HIS A 389 -16.02 -5.35 34.26
N GLN A 390 -14.88 -6.01 34.16
CA GLN A 390 -14.79 -7.22 33.36
C GLN A 390 -15.47 -8.39 34.08
N GLY A 391 -16.56 -8.89 33.48
CA GLY A 391 -17.30 -10.06 33.97
C GLY A 391 -16.56 -11.38 33.72
N ASN A 392 -17.29 -12.51 33.79
CA ASN A 392 -16.71 -13.84 33.59
C ASN A 392 -15.99 -13.97 32.25
N ALA A 393 -14.73 -14.38 32.32
CA ALA A 393 -13.79 -14.45 31.20
C ALA A 393 -14.08 -15.56 30.17
N GLU A 394 -15.14 -16.34 30.34
CA GLU A 394 -15.48 -17.48 29.45
C GLU A 394 -15.70 -17.06 27.98
N ASN A 395 -16.01 -15.78 27.75
CA ASN A 395 -16.25 -15.22 26.40
C ASN A 395 -15.07 -14.41 25.83
N ILE A 396 -13.92 -14.39 26.49
CA ILE A 396 -12.73 -13.67 26.00
C ILE A 396 -11.92 -14.61 25.10
N PRO A 397 -11.72 -14.28 23.81
CA PRO A 397 -10.88 -15.09 22.95
C PRO A 397 -9.45 -15.17 23.52
N PRO A 398 -8.82 -16.36 23.52
CA PRO A 398 -7.44 -16.48 23.97
C PRO A 398 -6.54 -15.57 23.14
N LEU A 399 -5.50 -15.05 23.79
CA LEU A 399 -4.46 -14.30 23.09
C LEU A 399 -3.75 -15.24 22.11
N ASP A 400 -3.43 -14.74 20.91
CA ASP A 400 -2.60 -15.48 19.98
C ASP A 400 -1.25 -15.81 20.67
N PRO A 401 -0.80 -17.08 20.69
CA PRO A 401 0.46 -17.46 21.30
C PRO A 401 1.66 -16.67 20.77
N ASP A 402 1.60 -16.18 19.53
CA ASP A 402 2.66 -15.37 18.93
C ASP A 402 2.79 -13.99 19.59
N VAL A 403 1.76 -13.47 20.26
CA VAL A 403 1.84 -12.16 20.95
C VAL A 403 2.91 -12.18 22.03
N ALA A 404 3.00 -13.25 22.83
CA ALA A 404 4.03 -13.37 23.87
C ALA A 404 5.44 -13.43 23.25
N ILE A 405 5.57 -14.09 22.09
CA ILE A 405 6.84 -14.17 21.35
C ILE A 405 7.23 -12.79 20.81
N ILE A 406 6.31 -12.09 20.14
CA ILE A 406 6.54 -10.77 19.56
C ILE A 406 6.90 -9.76 20.66
N ARG A 407 6.19 -9.80 21.78
CA ARG A 407 6.49 -8.96 22.95
C ARG A 407 7.90 -9.20 23.48
N SER A 408 8.29 -10.47 23.68
CA SER A 408 9.65 -10.79 24.13
C SER A 408 10.73 -10.28 23.17
N ILE A 409 10.48 -10.34 21.85
CA ILE A 409 11.39 -9.79 20.85
C ILE A 409 11.46 -8.26 20.96
N ALA A 410 10.33 -7.59 21.11
CA ALA A 410 10.27 -6.13 21.25
C ALA A 410 10.98 -5.65 22.53
N GLU A 411 10.79 -6.36 23.65
CA GLU A 411 11.47 -6.07 24.92
C GLU A 411 13.00 -6.22 24.79
N ASP A 412 13.47 -7.33 24.22
CA ASP A 412 14.91 -7.54 24.01
C ASP A 412 15.48 -6.49 23.04
N LEU A 413 14.76 -6.18 21.96
CA LEU A 413 15.17 -5.16 21.00
C LEU A 413 15.22 -3.77 21.62
N SER A 414 14.28 -3.44 22.51
CA SER A 414 14.24 -2.14 23.20
C SER A 414 15.50 -1.91 24.04
N VAL A 415 15.96 -2.94 24.77
CA VAL A 415 17.18 -2.88 25.58
C VAL A 415 18.41 -2.71 24.68
N VAL A 416 18.54 -3.54 23.64
CA VAL A 416 19.72 -3.49 22.76
C VAL A 416 19.78 -2.18 21.96
N GLN A 417 18.64 -1.67 21.46
CA GLN A 417 18.56 -0.37 20.80
C GLN A 417 18.99 0.78 21.72
N ALA A 418 18.52 0.76 22.98
CA ALA A 418 18.87 1.77 23.97
C ALA A 418 20.38 1.76 24.27
N HIS A 419 20.97 0.59 24.50
CA HIS A 419 22.41 0.43 24.73
C HIS A 419 23.24 0.91 23.55
N CYS A 420 22.87 0.49 22.33
CA CYS A 420 23.59 0.83 21.11
C CYS A 420 23.33 2.27 20.60
N LYS A 421 22.39 2.99 21.24
CA LYS A 421 21.91 4.32 20.81
C LYS A 421 21.44 4.33 19.35
N GLN A 422 20.83 3.23 18.90
CA GLN A 422 20.24 3.10 17.57
C GLN A 422 18.74 2.87 17.71
N SER A 423 17.92 3.61 16.96
CA SER A 423 16.46 3.42 16.98
C SER A 423 15.94 3.07 15.59
N PHE A 424 15.12 2.03 15.52
CA PHE A 424 14.39 1.64 14.31
C PHE A 424 13.11 0.88 14.67
N GLN A 425 12.21 0.77 13.70
CA GLN A 425 10.89 0.15 13.86
C GLN A 425 10.98 -1.36 14.10
N LEU A 426 9.95 -1.93 14.73
CA LEU A 426 9.84 -3.38 14.92
C LEU A 426 9.88 -4.10 13.56
N PRO A 427 10.79 -5.07 13.36
CA PRO A 427 10.85 -5.84 12.12
C PRO A 427 9.60 -6.71 11.92
N LEU A 428 9.14 -6.86 10.68
CA LEU A 428 8.00 -7.72 10.34
C LEU A 428 8.31 -9.22 10.52
N THR A 429 9.57 -9.59 10.37
CA THR A 429 10.03 -10.96 10.46
C THR A 429 11.33 -10.99 11.24
N VAL A 430 11.42 -11.92 12.19
CA VAL A 430 12.64 -12.22 12.94
C VAL A 430 12.83 -13.72 12.92
N THR A 431 13.99 -14.16 12.44
CA THR A 431 14.36 -15.57 12.39
C THR A 431 14.66 -16.11 13.78
N GLN A 432 14.61 -17.43 13.95
CA GLN A 432 14.97 -18.08 15.22
C GLN A 432 16.39 -17.71 15.67
N ARG A 433 17.33 -17.62 14.72
CA ARG A 433 18.72 -17.25 15.01
C ARG A 433 18.84 -15.82 15.54
N GLU A 434 18.17 -14.87 14.88
CA GLU A 434 18.15 -13.47 15.31
C GLU A 434 17.52 -13.30 16.70
N ARG A 435 16.50 -14.10 17.04
CA ARG A 435 15.93 -14.11 18.41
C ARG A 435 16.96 -14.55 19.45
N ILE A 436 17.75 -15.57 19.15
CA ILE A 436 18.81 -16.05 20.04
C ILE A 436 19.89 -14.98 20.21
N ASP A 437 20.39 -14.42 19.11
CA ASP A 437 21.44 -13.39 19.14
C ASP A 437 20.99 -12.14 19.90
N LEU A 438 19.72 -11.74 19.73
CA LEU A 438 19.15 -10.60 20.42
C LEU A 438 19.01 -10.85 21.93
N ARG A 439 18.56 -12.04 22.33
CA ARG A 439 18.47 -12.43 23.72
C ARG A 439 19.84 -12.49 24.39
N ILE A 440 20.83 -13.06 23.70
CA ILE A 440 22.22 -13.11 24.18
C ILE A 440 22.73 -11.68 24.38
N ALA A 441 22.53 -10.78 23.43
CA ALA A 441 22.94 -9.39 23.59
C ALA A 441 22.27 -8.68 24.76
N ARG A 442 20.96 -8.88 24.98
CA ARG A 442 20.30 -8.35 26.18
C ARG A 442 20.97 -8.85 27.45
N LEU A 443 21.18 -10.17 27.57
CA LEU A 443 21.82 -10.77 28.75
C LEU A 443 23.24 -10.25 28.96
N LEU A 444 24.01 -10.06 27.88
CA LEU A 444 25.33 -9.45 27.92
C LEU A 444 25.29 -8.00 28.44
N ILE A 445 24.34 -7.19 27.97
CA ILE A 445 24.13 -5.80 28.42
C ILE A 445 23.71 -5.74 29.89
N GLU A 446 22.92 -6.71 30.35
CA GLU A 446 22.52 -6.87 31.75
C GLU A 446 23.66 -7.39 32.65
N GLY A 447 24.85 -7.66 32.07
CA GLY A 447 26.06 -8.05 32.79
C GLY A 447 26.19 -9.55 33.04
N HIS A 448 25.42 -10.39 32.35
CA HIS A 448 25.46 -11.84 32.50
C HIS A 448 26.52 -12.51 31.60
N ALA A 449 27.01 -13.67 32.05
CA ALA A 449 27.77 -14.60 31.24
C ALA A 449 26.83 -15.59 30.54
N VAL A 450 26.93 -15.72 29.22
CA VAL A 450 25.96 -16.47 28.42
C VAL A 450 26.64 -17.27 27.32
N GLU A 451 26.14 -18.49 27.05
CA GLU A 451 26.61 -19.30 25.92
C GLU A 451 26.24 -18.63 24.58
N THR A 452 27.20 -18.53 23.66
CA THR A 452 26.96 -17.98 22.32
C THR A 452 27.19 -19.01 21.22
N PRO A 453 26.19 -19.31 20.36
CA PRO A 453 26.35 -20.30 19.28
C PRO A 453 27.44 -19.93 18.25
N ASP A 454 27.84 -18.66 18.16
CA ASP A 454 28.94 -18.22 17.30
C ASP A 454 30.32 -18.65 17.81
N ALA A 455 30.43 -19.01 19.09
CA ALA A 455 31.66 -19.49 19.71
C ALA A 455 31.53 -20.98 20.08
N SER A 456 31.22 -21.82 19.09
CA SER A 456 31.26 -23.29 19.27
C SER A 456 32.68 -23.84 19.38
N SER A 457 33.66 -23.13 18.83
CA SER A 457 35.08 -23.45 18.95
C SER A 457 35.93 -22.20 18.73
N ILE A 458 37.16 -22.21 19.22
CA ILE A 458 38.13 -21.12 19.02
C ILE A 458 39.35 -21.70 18.34
N THR A 459 39.76 -21.10 17.22
CA THR A 459 40.97 -21.54 16.51
C THR A 459 42.12 -20.59 16.83
N ALA A 460 43.25 -21.14 17.30
CA ALA A 460 44.49 -20.40 17.49
C ALA A 460 45.58 -20.96 16.56
N THR A 461 46.53 -20.11 16.18
CA THR A 461 47.69 -20.51 15.38
C THR A 461 48.91 -20.62 16.28
N LEU A 462 49.59 -21.76 16.24
CA LEU A 462 50.82 -21.97 17.01
C LEU A 462 51.98 -21.17 16.42
N SER A 463 52.77 -20.52 17.27
CA SER A 463 53.97 -19.76 16.90
C SER A 463 55.18 -20.65 16.59
N GLY A 464 55.12 -21.94 16.94
CA GLY A 464 56.26 -22.86 16.88
C GLY A 464 57.11 -22.87 18.17
N GLU A 465 56.86 -21.95 19.10
CA GLU A 465 57.47 -21.98 20.43
C GLU A 465 56.88 -23.13 21.24
N ASP A 466 57.77 -23.95 21.82
CA ASP A 466 57.40 -25.09 22.66
C ASP A 466 57.70 -24.77 24.13
N SER A 467 56.67 -24.86 24.97
CA SER A 467 56.78 -24.59 26.41
C SER A 467 56.01 -25.64 27.22
N PRO A 468 56.43 -25.93 28.47
CA PRO A 468 55.70 -26.82 29.36
C PRO A 468 54.25 -26.40 29.57
N GLU A 469 53.97 -25.10 29.64
CA GLU A 469 52.63 -24.54 29.84
C GLU A 469 51.73 -24.76 28.61
N LEU A 470 52.26 -24.55 27.41
CA LEU A 470 51.54 -24.84 26.17
C LEU A 470 51.19 -26.33 26.08
N ARG A 471 52.14 -27.21 26.41
CA ARG A 471 51.91 -28.66 26.44
C ARG A 471 50.87 -29.06 27.48
N ALA A 472 50.89 -28.46 28.67
CA ALA A 472 49.88 -28.71 29.70
C ALA A 472 48.47 -28.34 29.21
N ILE A 473 48.30 -27.18 28.55
CA ILE A 473 47.01 -26.78 27.96
C ILE A 473 46.54 -27.78 26.88
N MET A 474 47.46 -28.33 26.08
CA MET A 474 47.10 -29.31 25.05
C MET A 474 46.68 -30.66 25.65
N ILE A 475 47.35 -31.09 26.72
CA ILE A 475 47.16 -32.42 27.32
C ILE A 475 45.99 -32.42 28.32
N ASP A 476 46.03 -31.51 29.29
CA ASP A 476 45.11 -31.49 30.41
C ASP A 476 43.93 -30.53 30.19
N GLY A 477 44.01 -29.70 29.14
CA GLY A 477 43.09 -28.59 28.95
C GLY A 477 43.36 -27.44 29.92
N GLY A 478 42.42 -26.51 30.01
CA GLY A 478 42.51 -25.43 30.99
C GLY A 478 41.40 -24.39 30.87
N SER A 479 41.37 -23.47 31.83
CA SER A 479 40.52 -22.28 31.74
C SER A 479 41.16 -21.27 30.81
N LEU A 480 40.62 -21.17 29.59
CA LEU A 480 41.09 -20.22 28.60
C LEU A 480 40.09 -19.08 28.46
N ARG A 481 40.64 -17.86 28.43
CA ARG A 481 39.91 -16.63 28.19
C ARG A 481 40.56 -15.89 27.05
N PHE A 482 39.78 -15.63 26.03
CA PHE A 482 40.17 -14.91 24.84
C PHE A 482 39.47 -13.55 24.85
N GLU A 483 40.20 -12.49 24.54
CA GLU A 483 39.59 -11.22 24.18
C GLU A 483 39.05 -11.36 22.76
N GLY A 484 37.72 -11.40 22.64
CA GLY A 484 37.03 -11.54 21.38
C GLY A 484 36.84 -10.19 20.68
N PRO A 485 36.42 -10.21 19.40
CA PRO A 485 35.95 -9.00 18.75
C PRO A 485 34.70 -8.45 19.45
N ASP A 486 34.27 -7.25 19.05
CA ASP A 486 32.98 -6.73 19.49
C ASP A 486 31.85 -7.73 19.22
N TYR A 487 30.98 -7.93 20.21
CA TYR A 487 29.75 -8.67 20.03
C TYR A 487 28.79 -7.84 19.17
N VAL A 488 28.36 -8.42 18.06
CA VAL A 488 27.53 -7.74 17.06
C VAL A 488 26.25 -8.52 16.85
N VAL A 489 25.11 -7.85 17.01
CA VAL A 489 23.78 -8.41 16.70
C VAL A 489 23.34 -7.96 15.33
N LYS A 490 22.77 -8.88 14.56
CA LYS A 490 22.11 -8.58 13.29
C LYS A 490 20.62 -8.91 13.39
N ILE A 491 19.79 -7.98 12.93
CA ILE A 491 18.35 -8.18 12.79
C ILE A 491 17.91 -7.61 11.44
N GLY A 492 17.47 -8.49 10.55
CA GLY A 492 17.23 -8.19 9.15
C GLY A 492 18.46 -7.59 8.50
N LYS A 493 18.36 -6.34 8.06
CA LYS A 493 19.47 -5.58 7.45
C LYS A 493 20.18 -4.64 8.42
N LYS A 494 19.81 -4.66 9.71
CA LYS A 494 20.37 -3.79 10.74
C LYS A 494 21.47 -4.52 11.49
N THR A 495 22.49 -3.79 11.90
CA THR A 495 23.63 -4.31 12.63
C THR A 495 23.92 -3.38 13.80
N MET A 496 23.94 -3.95 15.00
CA MET A 496 24.14 -3.24 16.26
C MET A 496 25.38 -3.80 16.94
N THR A 497 26.35 -2.94 17.22
CA THR A 497 27.57 -3.31 17.95
C THR A 497 27.34 -3.09 19.44
N VAL A 498 27.33 -4.18 20.21
CA VAL A 498 27.08 -4.15 21.66
C VAL A 498 28.33 -3.72 22.42
N GLY A 499 29.51 -4.20 21.99
CA GLY A 499 30.80 -3.85 22.57
C GLY A 499 31.75 -5.05 22.67
N PRO A 500 32.99 -4.84 23.11
CA PRO A 500 34.00 -5.89 23.19
C PRO A 500 33.60 -6.94 24.23
N ALA A 501 33.83 -8.22 23.90
CA ALA A 501 33.45 -9.33 24.76
C ALA A 501 34.63 -10.29 24.99
N TYR A 502 34.73 -10.80 26.22
CA TYR A 502 35.56 -11.97 26.48
C TYR A 502 34.80 -13.23 26.14
N ILE A 503 35.52 -14.19 25.56
CA ILE A 503 35.01 -15.52 25.24
C ILE A 503 35.86 -16.55 26.01
N GLY A 504 35.23 -17.46 26.72
CA GLY A 504 35.95 -18.47 27.49
C GLY A 504 35.05 -19.51 28.15
N ASP A 505 35.68 -20.49 28.77
CA ASP A 505 35.03 -21.53 29.56
C ASP A 505 35.92 -21.91 30.76
N PRO A 506 35.36 -22.37 31.90
CA PRO A 506 36.16 -22.83 33.04
C PRO A 506 37.06 -24.00 32.65
N GLU A 507 36.60 -24.84 31.70
CA GLU A 507 37.37 -25.95 31.16
C GLU A 507 37.33 -25.87 29.64
N SER A 508 38.48 -26.05 29.00
CA SER A 508 38.56 -26.13 27.54
C SER A 508 39.62 -27.14 27.15
N TYR A 509 39.44 -27.80 26.02
CA TYR A 509 40.36 -28.83 25.54
C TYR A 509 40.63 -28.65 24.05
N VAL A 510 41.74 -29.20 23.58
CA VAL A 510 42.16 -29.10 22.19
C VAL A 510 41.66 -30.31 21.41
N GLU A 511 40.94 -30.05 20.33
CA GLU A 511 40.54 -31.08 19.36
C GLU A 511 41.81 -31.65 18.69
N HIS A 512 42.00 -32.97 18.79
CA HIS A 512 43.18 -33.67 18.26
C HIS A 512 44.53 -33.14 18.80
N ALA A 513 44.62 -32.98 20.12
CA ALA A 513 45.83 -32.54 20.81
C ALA A 513 47.09 -33.36 20.47
N ASP A 514 46.95 -34.66 20.22
CA ASP A 514 48.03 -35.58 19.83
C ASP A 514 48.76 -35.13 18.56
N VAL A 515 48.02 -34.62 17.57
CA VAL A 515 48.59 -34.11 16.31
C VAL A 515 49.38 -32.81 16.55
N ALA A 516 48.86 -31.93 17.39
CA ALA A 516 49.52 -30.68 17.75
C ALA A 516 50.83 -30.94 18.52
N LEU A 517 50.80 -31.85 19.48
CA LEU A 517 51.97 -32.26 20.26
C LEU A 517 53.04 -32.91 19.38
N HIS A 518 52.65 -33.80 18.46
CA HIS A 518 53.59 -34.40 17.51
C HIS A 518 54.26 -33.36 16.61
N ARG A 519 53.54 -32.29 16.22
CA ARG A 519 54.14 -31.19 15.44
C ARG A 519 55.13 -30.37 16.27
N LEU A 520 54.87 -30.15 17.55
CA LEU A 520 55.80 -29.49 18.47
C LEU A 520 57.08 -30.33 18.64
N ASP A 521 56.93 -31.64 18.87
CA ASP A 521 58.06 -32.57 19.00
C ASP A 521 58.99 -32.57 17.76
N ASN A 522 58.41 -32.35 16.57
CA ASN A 522 59.15 -32.32 15.32
C ASN A 522 59.56 -30.91 14.85
N GLY A 523 59.28 -29.86 15.62
CA GLY A 523 59.59 -28.48 15.23
C GLY A 523 58.84 -27.99 13.99
N THR A 524 57.65 -28.54 13.72
CA THR A 524 56.79 -28.21 12.54
C THR A 524 55.43 -27.61 12.95
N ALA A 525 55.37 -27.06 14.16
CA ALA A 525 54.16 -26.49 14.74
C ALA A 525 53.88 -25.05 14.28
N GLU A 526 54.88 -24.29 13.83
CA GLU A 526 54.67 -22.90 13.38
C GLU A 526 53.61 -22.85 12.26
N GLY A 527 52.60 -21.99 12.45
CA GLY A 527 51.48 -21.84 11.51
C GLY A 527 50.42 -22.94 11.60
N TYR A 528 50.58 -23.95 12.46
CA TYR A 528 49.55 -24.97 12.66
C TYR A 528 48.37 -24.40 13.46
N GLN A 529 47.16 -24.69 12.99
CA GLN A 529 45.93 -24.26 13.64
C GLN A 529 45.44 -25.33 14.62
N VAL A 530 45.28 -24.93 15.88
CA VAL A 530 44.68 -25.72 16.95
C VAL A 530 43.29 -25.20 17.24
N LYS A 531 42.36 -26.11 17.52
CA LYS A 531 40.96 -25.76 17.79
C LYS A 531 40.61 -26.14 19.21
N PHE A 532 40.21 -25.15 19.99
CA PHE A 532 39.73 -25.29 21.35
C PHE A 532 38.21 -25.50 21.35
N LEU A 533 37.76 -26.39 22.23
CA LEU A 533 36.35 -26.71 22.45
C LEU A 533 35.99 -26.46 23.93
N PRO A 534 34.75 -26.04 24.23
CA PRO A 534 34.29 -25.84 25.59
C PRO A 534 34.13 -27.18 26.33
N GLY A 535 34.60 -27.20 27.58
CA GLY A 535 34.63 -28.37 28.46
C GLY A 535 33.35 -28.52 29.28
N THR A 536 32.81 -27.41 29.80
CA THR A 536 31.64 -27.44 30.70
C THR A 536 30.29 -27.22 30.00
N THR A 537 30.31 -26.63 28.81
CA THR A 537 29.11 -26.17 28.08
C THR A 537 29.13 -26.61 26.62
N THR A 538 28.00 -26.44 25.91
CA THR A 538 27.93 -26.74 24.47
C THR A 538 28.68 -25.69 23.65
N TYR A 539 28.59 -24.43 24.07
CA TYR A 539 29.28 -23.30 23.45
C TYR A 539 30.15 -22.56 24.45
N PHE A 540 31.18 -21.87 23.99
CA PHE A 540 31.92 -20.95 24.86
C PHE A 540 30.99 -19.85 25.39
N ARG A 541 31.32 -19.37 26.59
CA ARG A 541 30.60 -18.30 27.27
C ARG A 541 31.14 -16.97 26.80
N SER A 542 30.26 -16.00 26.64
CA SER A 542 30.57 -14.62 26.33
C SER A 542 30.16 -13.73 27.49
N VAL A 543 30.95 -12.69 27.75
CA VAL A 543 30.62 -11.60 28.69
C VAL A 543 31.27 -10.31 28.19
N LEU A 544 30.58 -9.17 28.33
CA LEU A 544 31.16 -7.88 27.94
C LEU A 544 32.39 -7.56 28.80
N VAL A 545 33.42 -7.00 28.18
CA VAL A 545 34.70 -6.65 28.85
C VAL A 545 34.46 -5.76 30.07
N GLU A 546 33.56 -4.79 29.96
CA GLU A 546 33.24 -3.83 31.03
C GLU A 546 32.50 -4.44 32.22
N SER A 547 31.83 -5.58 32.04
CA SER A 547 31.06 -6.28 33.06
C SER A 547 31.73 -7.59 33.50
N ALA A 548 32.92 -7.91 33.00
CA ALA A 548 33.57 -9.19 33.22
C ALA A 548 34.12 -9.32 34.65
N GLU A 549 33.58 -10.27 35.41
CA GLU A 549 34.03 -10.63 36.76
C GLU A 549 34.54 -12.08 36.78
N PRO A 550 35.42 -12.46 37.73
CA PRO A 550 35.94 -13.83 37.82
C PRO A 550 34.85 -14.91 37.89
N ARG A 551 33.73 -14.63 38.58
CA ARG A 551 32.60 -15.58 38.70
C ARG A 551 31.98 -15.98 37.37
N HIS A 552 32.05 -15.12 36.35
CA HIS A 552 31.49 -15.40 35.02
C HIS A 552 32.16 -16.59 34.31
N PHE A 553 33.38 -16.93 34.72
CA PHE A 553 34.15 -18.07 34.22
C PHE A 553 34.27 -19.19 35.27
N ALA A 554 33.41 -19.19 36.29
CA ALA A 554 33.35 -20.23 37.32
C ALA A 554 31.91 -20.75 37.49
N ASP A 555 30.94 -19.85 37.60
CA ASP A 555 29.53 -20.19 37.80
C ASP A 555 28.86 -20.66 36.50
N PRO A 556 27.77 -21.44 36.56
CA PRO A 556 27.01 -21.81 35.37
C PRO A 556 26.53 -20.57 34.58
N PRO A 557 26.55 -20.61 33.24
CA PRO A 557 26.09 -19.47 32.43
C PRO A 557 24.58 -19.24 32.59
N THR A 558 24.15 -18.00 32.40
CA THR A 558 22.73 -17.65 32.39
C THR A 558 22.07 -18.27 31.14
N PRO A 559 21.00 -19.08 31.30
CA PRO A 559 20.31 -19.69 30.16
C PRO A 559 19.50 -18.65 29.37
N TRP A 560 19.33 -18.86 28.06
CA TRP A 560 18.63 -17.94 27.17
C TRP A 560 17.14 -17.76 27.54
N ARG A 561 16.49 -18.82 28.03
CA ARG A 561 15.06 -18.85 28.40
C ARG A 561 14.17 -18.19 27.35
N ILE A 562 14.24 -18.69 26.11
CA ILE A 562 13.45 -18.19 24.99
C ILE A 562 12.27 -19.14 24.73
N SER A 563 11.04 -18.61 24.72
CA SER A 563 9.85 -19.41 24.44
C SER A 563 9.93 -20.06 23.05
N GLY A 564 9.72 -21.38 23.00
CA GLY A 564 9.75 -22.19 21.78
C GLY A 564 11.15 -22.53 21.26
N ILE A 565 12.23 -22.19 21.99
CA ILE A 565 13.61 -22.51 21.60
C ILE A 565 14.31 -23.20 22.77
N GLU A 566 14.71 -24.46 22.56
CA GLU A 566 15.51 -25.21 23.53
C GLU A 566 16.99 -24.85 23.38
N GLN A 567 17.64 -24.48 24.49
CA GLN A 567 19.08 -24.23 24.52
C GLN A 567 19.82 -25.58 24.56
N PRO A 568 20.74 -25.85 23.62
CA PRO A 568 21.52 -27.08 23.63
C PRO A 568 22.33 -27.22 24.92
N THR A 569 22.13 -28.33 25.63
CA THR A 569 22.92 -28.69 26.81
C THR A 569 23.92 -29.78 26.44
N LYS A 570 25.13 -29.70 27.00
CA LYS A 570 26.13 -30.75 26.83
C LYS A 570 25.63 -31.99 27.56
N GLN A 571 25.48 -33.11 26.85
CA GLN A 571 25.16 -34.38 27.48
C GLN A 571 26.33 -34.78 28.38
N SER A 572 26.02 -35.01 29.66
CA SER A 572 26.98 -35.41 30.70
C SER A 572 27.63 -36.76 30.43
#